data_AF-A0A484N783-F1
#
_entry.id   AF-A0A484N783-F1
#
_cell.length_a   1.000
_cell.length_b   1.000
_cell.length_c   1.000
_cell.angle_alpha   90.00
_cell.angle_beta   90.00
_cell.angle_gamma   90.00
#
_symmetry.space_group_name_H-M   'P 1'
#
loop_
_entity.id
_entity.type
_entity.pdbx_description
1 polymer ?
#
loop_
_entity_poly.entity_id
_entity_poly.type
_entity_poly.pdbx_seq_one_letter_code
_entity_poly.pdbx_strand_id
1 'polypeptide(L)' 'MIGYITNLEKLGFSLQKELATDLILQSLPELYKGFVMNYMMHDLDKPLPELLKMLQTA' A
#
# COMPACT_ATOMS: atom_id res chain seq x y z
N MET A 1 -4.33 5.77 12.60
CA MET A 1 -3.60 6.15 11.37
C MET A 1 -4.48 6.09 10.11
N ILE A 2 -5.29 5.04 9.92
CA ILE A 2 -6.24 4.90 8.78
C ILE A 2 -7.25 6.06 8.67
N GLY A 3 -7.72 6.62 9.80
CA GLY A 3 -8.66 7.75 9.78
C GLY A 3 -8.13 9.03 9.13
N TYR A 4 -6.80 9.23 9.10
CA TYR A 4 -6.20 10.39 8.43
C TYR A 4 -6.22 10.24 6.91
N ILE A 5 -6.03 9.01 6.42
CA ILE A 5 -6.05 8.68 4.99
C ILE A 5 -7.45 8.92 4.41
N THR A 6 -8.49 8.47 5.12
CA THR A 6 -9.89 8.71 4.73
C THR A 6 -10.28 10.19 4.75
N ASN A 7 -9.73 10.97 5.68
CA ASN A 7 -9.97 12.42 5.73
C ASN A 7 -9.26 13.17 4.59
N LEU A 8 -8.07 12.71 4.17
CA LEU A 8 -7.36 13.29 3.03
C LEU A 8 -8.09 13.01 1.71
N GLU A 9 -8.57 11.78 1.48
CA GLU A 9 -9.42 11.47 0.31
C GLU A 9 -10.68 12.33 0.26
N LYS A 10 -11.36 12.53 1.40
CA LYS A 10 -12.53 13.41 1.50
C LYS A 10 -12.24 14.89 1.24
N LEU A 11 -11.01 15.35 1.48
CA LEU A 11 -10.59 16.72 1.20
C LEU A 11 -10.25 16.96 -0.29
N GLY A 12 -10.36 15.94 -1.15
CA GLY A 12 -9.96 16.03 -2.55
C GLY A 12 -8.45 15.87 -2.75
N PHE A 13 -7.70 15.54 -1.69
CA PHE A 13 -6.40 14.90 -1.86
C PHE A 13 -6.69 13.49 -2.34
N SER A 14 -6.72 13.29 -3.66
CA SER A 14 -6.61 11.95 -4.24
C SER A 14 -5.24 11.45 -3.82
N LEU A 15 -5.17 10.82 -2.64
CA LEU A 15 -3.95 10.24 -2.11
C LEU A 15 -3.55 9.26 -3.19
N GLN A 16 -2.53 9.65 -3.96
CA GLN A 16 -2.20 8.96 -5.20
C GLN A 16 -2.11 7.48 -4.86
N LYS A 17 -2.72 6.64 -5.69
CA LYS A 17 -2.81 5.20 -5.41
C LYS A 17 -1.45 4.62 -5.02
N GLU A 18 -0.37 5.16 -5.61
CA GLU A 18 1.02 5.01 -5.19
C GLU A 18 1.27 5.40 -3.72
N LEU A 19 1.00 6.64 -3.29
CA LEU A 19 1.16 7.07 -1.89
C LEU A 19 0.40 6.20 -0.89
N ALA A 20 -0.83 5.78 -1.21
CA ALA A 20 -1.59 4.87 -0.36
C ALA A 20 -0.92 3.49 -0.26
N THR A 21 -0.39 3.00 -1.39
CA THR A 21 0.36 1.74 -1.47
C THR A 21 1.65 1.84 -0.67
N ASP A 22 2.40 2.93 -0.84
CA ASP A 22 3.66 3.19 -0.15
C ASP A 22 3.47 3.25 1.37
N LEU A 23 2.42 3.92 1.84
CA LEU A 23 2.04 3.96 3.26
C LEU A 23 1.73 2.59 3.85
N ILE A 24 1.05 1.71 3.09
CA ILE A 24 0.78 0.34 3.53
C ILE A 24 2.09 -0.44 3.56
N LEU A 25 2.90 -0.37 2.50
CA LEU A 25 4.19 -1.05 2.42
C LEU A 25 5.15 -0.63 3.55
N GLN A 26 5.20 0.66 3.88
CA GLN A 26 5.98 1.23 4.98
C GLN A 26 5.43 0.85 6.38
N SER A 27 4.13 0.56 6.48
CA SER A 27 3.51 0.11 7.74
C SER A 27 3.71 -1.39 7.99
N LEU A 28 4.15 -2.16 7.00
CA LEU A 28 4.34 -3.60 7.15
C LEU A 28 5.57 -3.91 8.02
N PRO A 29 5.49 -4.94 8.88
CA PRO A 29 6.62 -5.39 9.68
C PRO A 29 7.72 -6.02 8.81
N GLU A 30 8.96 -6.09 9.33
CA GLU A 30 10.13 -6.53 8.55
C GLU A 30 10.03 -7.94 7.95
N LEU A 31 9.13 -8.79 8.45
CA LEU A 31 8.81 -10.08 7.82
C LEU A 31 8.31 -9.94 6.38
N TYR A 32 7.61 -8.86 6.06
CA TYR A 32 7.09 -8.59 4.72
C TYR A 32 8.04 -7.72 3.88
N LYS A 33 9.25 -7.41 4.38
CA LYS A 33 10.22 -6.55 3.68
C LYS A 33 10.66 -7.14 2.33
N GLY A 34 10.78 -8.47 2.23
CA GLY A 34 11.04 -9.16 0.97
C GLY A 34 9.88 -9.04 -0.03
N PHE A 35 8.65 -9.11 0.47
CA PHE A 35 7.44 -8.90 -0.34
C PHE A 35 7.34 -7.46 -0.83
N VAL A 36 7.61 -6.48 0.06
CA VAL A 36 7.66 -5.04 -0.28
C VAL A 36 8.70 -4.77 -1.36
N MET A 37 9.90 -5.35 -1.24
CA MET A 37 10.98 -5.15 -2.21
C MET A 37 10.65 -5.79 -3.57
N ASN A 38 10.06 -6.99 -3.57
CA ASN A 38 9.57 -7.63 -4.80
C ASN A 38 8.46 -6.79 -5.45
N TYR A 39 7.53 -6.26 -4.64
CA TYR A 39 6.43 -5.44 -5.14
C TYR A 39 6.92 -4.12 -5.76
N MET A 40 7.84 -3.42 -5.08
CA MET A 40 8.44 -2.19 -5.60
C MET A 40 9.30 -2.40 -6.86
N MET A 41 9.91 -3.58 -7.02
CA MET A 41 10.77 -3.86 -8.19
C MET A 41 10.02 -4.43 -9.40
N HIS A 42 8.93 -5.19 -9.18
CA HIS A 42 8.27 -5.95 -10.25
C HIS A 42 6.77 -5.68 -10.42
N ASP A 43 6.07 -5.21 -9.38
CA ASP A 43 4.60 -5.22 -9.33
C ASP A 43 3.99 -3.85 -8.99
N LEU A 44 4.71 -2.73 -9.21
CA LEU A 44 4.18 -1.37 -9.03
C LEU A 44 2.93 -1.08 -9.90
N ASP A 45 2.73 -1.86 -10.98
CA ASP A 45 1.54 -1.78 -11.84
C ASP A 45 0.30 -2.45 -11.21
N LYS A 46 0.49 -3.32 -10.20
CA LYS A 46 -0.62 -3.99 -9.54
C LYS A 46 -1.43 -3.00 -8.70
N PRO A 47 -2.76 -3.05 -8.79
CA PRO A 47 -3.61 -2.18 -7.99
C PRO A 47 -3.61 -2.62 -6.52
N LEU A 48 -3.68 -1.66 -5.59
CA LEU A 48 -3.86 -1.84 -4.14
C LEU A 48 -4.71 -3.05 -3.69
N PRO A 49 -5.90 -3.34 -4.28
CA PRO A 49 -6.69 -4.52 -3.94
C PRO A 49 -5.97 -5.86 -4.18
N GLU A 50 -5.07 -5.94 -5.15
CA GLU A 50 -4.27 -7.14 -5.40
C GLU A 50 -3.16 -7.31 -4.38
N LEU A 51 -2.46 -6.23 -4.03
CA LEU A 51 -1.49 -6.20 -2.92
C LEU A 51 -2.13 -6.71 -1.62
N LEU A 52 -3.33 -6.22 -1.28
CA LEU A 52 -4.05 -6.63 -0.07
C LEU A 52 -4.41 -8.13 -0.08
N LYS A 53 -4.78 -8.70 -1.23
CA LYS A 53 -5.03 -10.14 -1.35
C LYS A 53 -3.76 -10.96 -1.14
N MET A 54 -2.63 -10.49 -1.68
CA MET A 54 -1.34 -11.17 -1.50
C MET A 54 -0.91 -11.13 -0.03
N LEU A 55 -1.07 -9.99 0.65
CA LEU A 55 -0.81 -9.86 2.09
C LEU A 55 -1.73 -10.72 2.95
N GLN A 56 -2.98 -10.96 2.55
CA GLN A 56 -3.87 -11.90 3.26
C GLN A 56 -3.49 -13.37 3.08
N THR A 57 -2.75 -13.70 2.02
CA THR A 57 -2.39 -15.09 1.68
C THR A 57 -0.96 -15.44 2.12
N ALA A 58 -0.20 -14.46 2.61
CA ALA A 58 1.23 -14.55 2.93
C ALA A 58 1.52 -14.69 4.43
#